data_AF-A0A433IM91-F1
#
_entry.id   AF-A0A433IM91-F1
#
_cell.length_a   1.000
_cell.length_b   1.000
_cell.length_c   1.000
_cell.angle_alpha   90.00
_cell.angle_beta   90.00
_cell.angle_gamma   90.00
#
_symmetry.space_group_name_H-M   'P 1'
#
loop_
_entity.id
_entity.type
_entity.pdbx_description
1 polymer ?
#
loop_
_entity_poly.entity_id
_entity_poly.type
_entity_poly.pdbx_seq_one_letter_code
_entity_poly.pdbx_strand_id
1 'polypeptide(L)'
;SRTPVAGVAALGRIQRAARRALPRITAPVTVYRSARDAVVPASSHRTLVRGLRQAPVEVVGLPRSRHVATLDYDLPLLIDHGRSAVAAMTTH
;
A
#
# COMPACT_ATOMS: atom_id res chain seq x y z
N SER A 1 -14.82 -11.88 -22.84
CA SER A 1 -14.61 -10.44 -22.57
C SER A 1 -13.36 -9.98 -23.30
N ARG A 2 -13.39 -8.85 -24.02
CA ARG A 2 -12.16 -8.25 -24.60
C ARG A 2 -11.44 -7.51 -23.47
N THR A 3 -10.23 -7.95 -23.11
CA THR A 3 -9.38 -7.18 -22.21
C THR A 3 -9.11 -5.82 -22.86
N PRO A 4 -9.44 -4.69 -22.22
CA PRO A 4 -9.19 -3.37 -22.78
C PRO A 4 -7.68 -3.06 -22.72
N VAL A 5 -6.94 -3.51 -23.74
CA VAL A 5 -5.47 -3.48 -23.82
C VAL A 5 -4.90 -2.08 -23.58
N ALA A 6 -5.56 -1.04 -24.12
CA ALA A 6 -5.16 0.34 -23.93
C ALA A 6 -5.22 0.77 -22.45
N GLY A 7 -6.27 0.37 -21.73
CA GLY A 7 -6.44 0.65 -20.30
C GLY A 7 -5.39 -0.07 -19.44
N VAL A 8 -5.11 -1.33 -19.74
CA VAL A 8 -4.05 -2.11 -19.06
C VAL A 8 -2.68 -1.46 -19.28
N ALA A 9 -2.38 -1.02 -20.51
CA ALA A 9 -1.13 -0.33 -20.81
C ALA A 9 -1.00 1.00 -20.07
N ALA A 10 -2.08 1.78 -19.96
CA ALA A 10 -2.12 3.03 -19.22
C ALA A 10 -1.87 2.81 -17.72
N LEU A 11 -2.54 1.83 -17.11
CA LEU A 11 -2.31 1.46 -15.70
C LEU A 11 -0.86 1.03 -15.47
N GLY A 12 -0.30 0.22 -16.35
CA GLY A 12 1.10 -0.20 -16.28
C GLY A 12 2.07 0.98 -16.32
N ARG A 13 1.78 2.04 -17.11
CA ARG A 13 2.60 3.26 -17.13
C ARG A 13 2.57 3.99 -15.79
N ILE A 14 1.40 4.16 -15.20
CA ILE A 14 1.23 4.83 -13.89
C ILE A 14 1.98 4.06 -12.80
N GLN A 15 1.80 2.74 -12.74
CA GLN A 15 2.49 1.91 -11.76
C GLN A 15 4.03 1.96 -11.93
N ARG A 16 4.53 1.98 -13.16
CA ARG A 16 5.98 2.16 -13.42
C ARG A 16 6.48 3.53 -12.96
N ALA A 17 5.73 4.59 -13.23
CA ALA A 17 6.09 5.93 -12.79
C ALA A 17 6.12 6.03 -11.25
N ALA A 18 5.10 5.49 -10.58
CA ALA A 18 5.04 5.43 -9.11
C ALA A 18 6.24 4.69 -8.52
N ARG A 19 6.57 3.49 -9.04
CA ARG A 19 7.73 2.70 -8.57
C ARG A 19 9.06 3.48 -8.68
N ARG A 20 9.27 4.22 -9.77
CA ARG A 20 10.46 5.06 -9.94
C ARG A 20 10.51 6.24 -8.97
N ALA A 21 9.35 6.72 -8.51
CA ALA A 21 9.25 7.85 -7.60
C ALA A 21 9.36 7.46 -6.13
N LEU A 22 9.22 6.17 -5.76
CA LEU A 22 9.32 5.70 -4.36
C LEU A 22 10.54 6.24 -3.59
N PRO A 23 11.75 6.33 -4.18
CA PRO A 23 12.91 6.86 -3.49
C PRO A 23 12.82 8.34 -3.10
N ARG A 24 11.87 9.09 -3.67
CA ARG A 24 11.64 10.51 -3.36
C ARG A 24 10.77 10.70 -2.13
N ILE A 25 10.20 9.63 -1.59
CA ILE A 25 9.35 9.69 -0.40
C ILE A 25 10.25 9.64 0.83
N THR A 26 10.21 10.71 1.63
CA THR A 26 10.96 10.86 2.88
C THR A 26 10.07 10.95 4.12
N ALA A 27 8.79 11.27 3.94
CA ALA A 27 7.81 11.28 5.03
C ALA A 27 7.61 9.88 5.62
N PRO A 28 7.23 9.75 6.90
CA PRO A 28 6.84 8.46 7.48
C PRO A 28 5.74 7.78 6.67
N VAL A 29 5.83 6.45 6.50
CA VAL A 29 4.87 5.65 5.74
C VAL A 29 4.41 4.43 6.54
N THR A 30 3.09 4.28 6.67
CA THR A 30 2.46 3.05 7.17
C THR A 30 1.92 2.25 5.98
N VAL A 31 2.37 1.00 5.85
CA VAL A 31 1.95 0.07 4.80
C VAL A 31 1.05 -1.01 5.40
N TYR A 32 -0.24 -0.97 5.06
CA TYR A 32 -1.18 -2.02 5.44
C TYR A 32 -1.12 -3.20 4.45
N ARG A 33 -1.05 -4.43 4.98
CA ARG A 33 -0.95 -5.63 4.18
C ARG A 33 -1.88 -6.73 4.65
N SER A 34 -2.82 -7.09 3.81
CA SER A 34 -3.66 -8.28 3.96
C SER A 34 -2.84 -9.57 3.96
N ALA A 35 -3.14 -10.48 4.89
CA ALA A 35 -2.51 -11.80 4.93
C ALA A 35 -2.86 -12.65 3.70
N ARG A 36 -4.05 -12.43 3.11
CA ARG A 36 -4.55 -13.16 1.94
C ARG A 36 -4.97 -12.18 0.83
N ASP A 37 -4.04 -11.80 -0.03
CA ASP A 37 -4.31 -10.97 -1.21
C ASP A 37 -4.12 -11.79 -2.50
N ALA A 38 -5.22 -12.04 -3.21
CA ALA A 38 -5.22 -12.75 -4.50
C ALA A 38 -5.13 -11.81 -5.71
N VAL A 39 -5.19 -10.49 -5.49
CA VAL A 39 -5.21 -9.47 -6.54
C VAL A 39 -3.83 -8.83 -6.68
N VAL A 40 -3.22 -8.47 -5.56
CA VAL A 40 -1.88 -7.87 -5.52
C VAL A 40 -0.87 -8.90 -5.00
N PRO A 41 0.14 -9.26 -5.81
CA PRO A 41 1.11 -10.28 -5.42
C PRO A 41 2.07 -9.76 -4.34
N ALA A 42 2.61 -10.68 -3.54
CA ALA A 42 3.61 -10.37 -2.50
C ALA A 42 4.87 -9.67 -3.06
N SER A 43 5.19 -9.86 -4.34
CA SER A 43 6.29 -9.14 -5.02
C SER A 43 6.06 -7.63 -5.12
N SER A 44 4.81 -7.19 -5.25
CA SER A 44 4.47 -5.76 -5.24
C SER A 44 4.78 -5.13 -3.89
N HIS A 45 4.44 -5.82 -2.80
CA HIS A 45 4.78 -5.36 -1.44
C HIS A 45 6.30 -5.28 -1.22
N ARG A 46 7.06 -6.31 -1.63
CA ARG A 46 8.53 -6.27 -1.56
C ARG A 46 9.11 -5.11 -2.36
N THR A 47 8.56 -4.84 -3.54
CA THR A 47 8.97 -3.72 -4.39
C THR A 47 8.69 -2.38 -3.72
N LEU A 48 7.53 -2.24 -3.09
CA LEU A 48 7.14 -1.04 -2.36
C LEU A 48 8.11 -0.76 -1.20
N VAL A 49 8.28 -1.73 -0.29
CA VAL A 49 9.14 -1.58 0.90
C VAL A 49 10.59 -1.30 0.51
N ARG A 50 11.13 -2.02 -0.48
CA ARG A 50 12.50 -1.77 -1.00
C ARG A 50 12.65 -0.39 -1.64
N GLY A 51 11.59 0.11 -2.27
CA GLY A 51 11.59 1.43 -2.93
C GLY A 51 11.54 2.59 -1.94
N LEU A 52 10.88 2.42 -0.80
CA LEU A 52 10.71 3.40 0.28
C LEU A 52 11.95 3.56 1.18
N ARG A 53 13.15 3.38 0.61
CA ARG A 53 14.43 3.35 1.36
C ARG A 53 14.81 4.67 2.04
N GLN A 54 14.10 5.76 1.81
CA GLN A 54 14.37 7.08 2.40
C GLN A 54 13.30 7.50 3.43
N ALA A 55 12.29 6.66 3.64
CA ALA A 55 11.21 6.90 4.59
C ALA A 55 11.35 5.98 5.80
N PRO A 56 10.98 6.43 7.01
CA PRO A 56 10.61 5.53 8.09
C PRO A 56 9.38 4.72 7.65
N VAL A 57 9.49 3.39 7.58
CA VAL A 57 8.41 2.51 7.12
C VAL A 57 7.96 1.59 8.24
N GLU A 58 6.66 1.60 8.52
CA GLU A 58 5.98 0.61 9.34
C GLU A 58 5.12 -0.29 8.45
N VAL A 59 5.10 -1.59 8.70
CA VAL A 59 4.22 -2.54 7.99
C VAL A 59 3.23 -3.14 8.98
N VAL A 60 1.94 -2.91 8.75
CA VAL A 60 0.85 -3.40 9.59
C VAL A 60 0.13 -4.53 8.87
N GLY A 61 0.11 -5.72 9.48
CA GLY A 61 -0.59 -6.88 8.96
C GLY A 61 -2.10 -6.81 9.21
N LEU A 62 -2.89 -7.22 8.21
CA LEU A 62 -4.35 -7.37 8.30
C LEU A 62 -4.70 -8.88 8.17
N PRO A 63 -4.75 -9.62 9.29
CA PRO A 63 -4.83 -11.08 9.27
C PRO A 63 -6.18 -11.65 8.84
N ARG A 64 -7.26 -10.87 8.95
CA ARG A 64 -8.64 -11.30 8.67
C ARG A 64 -9.19 -10.70 7.38
N SER A 65 -8.40 -9.93 6.64
CA SER A 65 -8.84 -9.22 5.44
C SER A 65 -8.22 -9.75 4.15
N ARG A 66 -8.96 -9.58 3.05
CA ARG A 66 -8.52 -9.78 1.66
C ARG A 66 -8.08 -8.46 1.02
N HIS A 67 -8.00 -8.42 -0.31
CA HIS A 67 -7.50 -7.26 -1.05
C HIS A 67 -8.24 -5.96 -0.72
N VAL A 68 -9.57 -6.00 -0.68
CA VAL A 68 -10.41 -4.83 -0.39
C VAL A 68 -10.60 -4.69 1.13
N ALA A 69 -9.48 -4.57 1.85
CA ALA A 69 -9.47 -4.55 3.32
C ALA A 69 -10.26 -3.39 3.93
N THR A 70 -10.47 -2.32 3.18
CA THR A 70 -11.30 -1.17 3.57
C THR A 70 -12.79 -1.49 3.67
N LEU A 71 -13.21 -2.69 3.26
CA LEU A 71 -14.59 -3.18 3.37
C LEU A 71 -14.62 -4.57 4.05
N ASP A 72 -13.54 -4.96 4.72
CA ASP A 72 -13.36 -6.31 5.26
C ASP A 72 -13.17 -6.30 6.79
N TYR A 73 -12.95 -7.46 7.39
CA TYR A 73 -12.99 -7.67 8.84
C TYR A 73 -11.98 -6.85 9.65
N ASP A 74 -10.83 -6.46 9.09
CA ASP A 74 -9.84 -5.63 9.80
C ASP A 74 -10.06 -4.13 9.56
N LEU A 75 -11.19 -3.70 9.00
CA LEU A 75 -11.51 -2.27 8.87
C LEU A 75 -11.39 -1.51 10.19
N PRO A 76 -11.86 -2.01 11.36
CA PRO A 76 -11.65 -1.33 12.63
C PRO A 76 -10.16 -1.12 12.96
N LEU A 77 -9.33 -2.15 12.79
CA LEU A 77 -7.87 -2.07 12.99
C LEU A 77 -7.24 -1.02 12.05
N LEU A 78 -7.64 -1.02 10.78
CA LEU A 78 -7.15 -0.07 9.78
C LEU A 78 -7.47 1.37 10.18
N ILE A 79 -8.71 1.63 10.62
CA ILE A 79 -9.16 2.97 11.04
C ILE A 79 -8.43 3.42 12.31
N ASP A 80 -8.40 2.58 13.34
CA ASP A 80 -7.83 2.93 14.64
C ASP A 80 -6.33 3.22 14.51
N HIS A 81 -5.60 2.32 13.85
CA HIS A 81 -4.18 2.51 13.60
C HIS A 81 -3.91 3.71 12.69
N GLY A 82 -4.73 3.90 11.65
CA GLY A 82 -4.55 5.00 10.69
C GLY A 82 -4.69 6.36 11.37
N ARG A 83 -5.63 6.49 12.31
CA ARG A 83 -5.79 7.71 13.13
C ARG A 83 -4.59 7.97 14.01
N SER A 84 -4.08 6.95 14.71
CA SER A 84 -2.88 7.06 15.54
C SER A 84 -1.65 7.48 14.73
N ALA A 85 -1.46 6.91 13.53
CA ALA A 85 -0.35 7.25 12.66
C ALA A 85 -0.38 8.72 12.21
N VAL A 86 -1.55 9.24 11.82
CA VAL A 86 -1.71 10.66 11.44
C VAL A 86 -1.50 11.59 12.64
N ALA A 87 -2.05 11.25 13.81
CA ALA A 87 -1.90 12.04 15.02
C ALA A 87 -0.42 12.16 15.45
N ALA A 88 0.34 11.06 15.35
CA ALA A 88 1.78 11.06 15.65
C ALA A 88 2.58 12.00 14.73
N MET A 89 2.14 12.20 13.48
CA MET A 89 2.79 13.08 12.51
C MET A 89 2.50 14.57 12.72
N THR A 90 1.41 14.92 13.43
CA THR A 90 0.97 16.31 13.62
C THR A 90 1.57 16.95 14.87
N THR A 91 2.17 16.16 15.75
CA THR A 91 2.66 16.61 17.07
C THR A 91 4.10 17.15 17.03
N HIS A 92 4.70 17.28 15.84
CA HIS A 92 6.06 17.81 15.61
C HIS A 92 6.02 18.99 14.65
#